data_AF-W9BFY8-F1
#
_entry.id   AF-W9BFY8-F1
#
_cell.length_a   1.000
_cell.length_b   1.000
_cell.length_c   1.000
_cell.angle_alpha   90.00
_cell.angle_beta   90.00
_cell.angle_gamma   90.00
#
_symmetry.space_group_name_H-M   'P 1'
#
loop_
_entity.id
_entity.type
_entity.pdbx_description
1 polymer ?
#
loop_
_entity_poly.entity_id
_entity_poly.type
_entity_poly.pdbx_seq_one_letter_code
_entity_poly.pdbx_strand_id
1 'polypeptide(L)'
;MLAARLDRQIEAGTCAVVTPALAAHVQRITSRAEREKLAGALRVTRCAPSGTVVFQVPVHAAAVCGAAEWIDELIARLSGPSAVAARGMARLRILLADGSGPLYRPGPGTLTAALRGVLAAL
;
A
#
# COMPACT_ATOMS: atom_id res chain seq x y z
N MET A 1 -13.18 10.87 1.43
CA MET A 1 -13.57 10.31 0.11
C MET A 1 -14.09 8.88 0.25
N LEU A 2 -15.03 8.45 -0.60
CA LEU A 2 -15.65 7.12 -0.57
C LEU A 2 -14.63 5.96 -0.69
N ALA A 3 -13.62 6.10 -1.55
CA ALA A 3 -12.59 5.07 -1.76
C ALA A 3 -11.81 4.74 -0.47
N ALA A 4 -11.38 5.76 0.28
CA ALA A 4 -10.69 5.56 1.55
C ALA A 4 -11.57 4.86 2.61
N ARG A 5 -12.89 5.11 2.58
CA ARG A 5 -13.83 4.41 3.46
C ARG A 5 -13.94 2.93 3.09
N LEU A 6 -14.04 2.62 1.79
CA LEU A 6 -14.09 1.24 1.29
C LEU A 6 -12.79 0.49 1.57
N ASP A 7 -11.63 1.14 1.41
CA ASP A 7 -10.32 0.56 1.77
C ASP A 7 -10.29 0.17 3.26
N ARG A 8 -10.77 1.05 4.17
CA ARG A 8 -10.87 0.73 5.61
C ARG A 8 -11.85 -0.42 5.90
N GLN A 9 -12.99 -0.48 5.21
CA GLN A 9 -13.94 -1.59 5.36
C GLN A 9 -13.33 -2.94 4.95
N ILE A 10 -12.57 -2.95 3.85
CA ILE A 10 -11.86 -4.14 3.37
C ILE A 10 -10.74 -4.52 4.35
N GLU A 11 -9.96 -3.56 4.84
CA GLU A 11 -8.87 -3.83 5.78
C GLU A 11 -9.36 -4.44 7.09
N ALA A 12 -10.44 -3.87 7.63
CA ALA A 12 -11.07 -4.33 8.87
C ALA A 12 -11.65 -5.75 8.74
N GLY A 13 -11.99 -6.19 7.53
CA GLY A 13 -12.63 -7.49 7.29
C GLY A 13 -14.07 -7.58 7.83
N THR A 14 -14.66 -6.45 8.24
CA THR A 14 -15.92 -6.39 8.99
C THR A 14 -17.16 -6.23 8.11
N CYS A 15 -17.25 -6.94 6.97
CA CYS A 15 -18.44 -6.83 6.12
C CYS A 15 -19.36 -8.05 6.25
N ALA A 16 -20.44 -7.89 7.03
CA ALA A 16 -21.54 -8.85 7.08
C ALA A 16 -22.41 -8.83 5.81
N VAL A 17 -22.35 -7.75 5.01
CA VAL A 17 -23.11 -7.61 3.75
C VAL A 17 -22.21 -7.04 2.65
N VAL A 18 -21.98 -7.82 1.60
CA VAL A 18 -21.26 -7.37 0.41
C VAL A 18 -22.18 -6.49 -0.42
N THR A 19 -21.92 -5.19 -0.47
CA THR A 19 -22.64 -4.27 -1.36
C THR A 19 -22.05 -4.30 -2.77
N PRO A 20 -22.83 -3.99 -3.83
CA PRO A 20 -22.30 -3.91 -5.20
C PRO A 20 -21.12 -2.93 -5.33
N ALA A 21 -21.17 -1.79 -4.61
CA ALA A 21 -20.09 -0.82 -4.58
C ALA A 21 -18.80 -1.40 -3.96
N LEU A 22 -18.92 -2.19 -2.89
CA LEU A 22 -17.78 -2.86 -2.27
C LEU A 22 -17.19 -3.93 -3.21
N ALA A 23 -18.03 -4.72 -3.87
CA ALA A 23 -17.60 -5.74 -4.82
C ALA A 23 -16.85 -5.13 -6.02
N ALA A 24 -17.41 -4.07 -6.61
CA ALA A 24 -16.76 -3.34 -7.70
C ALA A 24 -15.42 -2.71 -7.26
N HIS A 25 -15.36 -2.17 -6.03
CA HIS A 25 -14.13 -1.61 -5.50
C HIS A 25 -13.08 -2.69 -5.22
N VAL A 26 -13.47 -3.86 -4.70
CA VAL A 26 -12.58 -5.02 -4.54
C VAL A 26 -11.96 -5.40 -5.90
N GLN A 27 -12.78 -5.60 -6.93
CA GLN A 27 -12.30 -5.93 -8.28
C GLN A 27 -11.32 -4.88 -8.82
N ARG A 28 -11.64 -3.59 -8.61
CA ARG A 28 -10.78 -2.49 -9.04
C ARG A 28 -9.42 -2.51 -8.32
N ILE A 29 -9.40 -2.65 -6.99
CA ILE A 29 -8.15 -2.59 -6.23
C ILE A 29 -7.27 -3.83 -6.41
N THR A 30 -7.84 -4.99 -6.77
CA THR A 30 -7.07 -6.20 -7.09
C THR A 30 -6.71 -6.31 -8.57
N SER A 31 -7.15 -5.34 -9.40
CA SER A 31 -6.88 -5.35 -10.84
C SER A 31 -5.37 -5.26 -11.14
N ARG A 32 -4.96 -5.82 -12.28
CA ARG A 32 -3.57 -5.74 -12.76
C ARG A 32 -3.10 -4.31 -12.89
N ALA A 33 -3.92 -3.43 -13.42
CA ALA A 33 -3.60 -2.00 -13.59
C ALA A 33 -3.31 -1.31 -12.24
N GLU A 34 -4.13 -1.57 -11.20
CA GLU A 34 -3.89 -0.98 -9.89
C GLU A 34 -2.63 -1.54 -9.24
N ARG A 35 -2.37 -2.85 -9.38
CA ARG A 35 -1.14 -3.48 -8.89
C ARG A 35 0.11 -2.89 -9.53
N GLU A 36 0.12 -2.74 -10.85
CA GLU A 36 1.23 -2.15 -11.60
C GLU A 36 1.44 -0.68 -11.22
N LYS A 37 0.36 0.07 -11.03
CA LYS A 37 0.41 1.46 -10.53
C LYS A 37 1.08 1.55 -9.16
N LEU A 38 0.68 0.70 -8.21
CA LEU A 38 1.26 0.69 -6.86
C LEU A 38 2.72 0.23 -6.88
N ALA A 39 3.04 -0.80 -7.67
CA ALA A 39 4.43 -1.23 -7.88
C ALA A 39 5.29 -0.10 -8.47
N GLY A 40 4.77 0.65 -9.46
CA GLY A 40 5.43 1.80 -10.04
C GLY A 40 5.72 2.90 -9.01
N ALA A 41 4.74 3.23 -8.16
CA ALA A 41 4.93 4.23 -7.11
C ALA A 41 5.94 3.80 -6.04
N LEU A 42 5.98 2.50 -5.71
CA LEU A 42 6.99 1.93 -4.82
C LEU A 42 8.39 2.00 -5.43
N ARG A 43 8.56 1.71 -6.73
CA ARG A 43 9.85 1.89 -7.43
C ARG A 43 10.33 3.34 -7.39
N VAL A 44 9.43 4.30 -7.64
CA VAL A 44 9.76 5.72 -7.54
C VAL A 44 10.20 6.06 -6.12
N THR A 45 9.50 5.56 -5.11
CA THR A 45 9.84 5.79 -3.69
C THR A 45 11.19 5.17 -3.33
N ARG A 46 11.50 3.99 -3.87
CA ARG A 46 12.76 3.27 -3.64
C ARG A 46 13.98 4.01 -4.21
N CYS A 47 13.83 4.62 -5.38
CA CYS A 47 14.89 5.35 -6.08
C CYS A 47 14.92 6.84 -5.73
N ALA A 48 13.92 7.34 -5.00
CA ALA A 48 13.78 8.75 -4.70
C ALA A 48 14.88 9.26 -3.74
N PRO A 49 15.58 10.36 -4.07
CA PRO A 49 16.41 11.06 -3.10
C PRO A 49 15.54 11.65 -1.98
N SER A 50 16.17 11.88 -0.82
CA SER A 50 15.52 12.49 0.35
C SER A 50 14.77 13.78 -0.03
N GLY A 51 13.51 13.90 0.41
CA GLY A 51 12.68 15.07 0.13
C GLY A 51 11.85 15.00 -1.15
N THR A 52 11.98 13.94 -1.96
CA THR A 52 11.09 13.72 -3.12
C THR A 52 9.64 13.59 -2.66
N VAL A 53 8.78 14.38 -3.29
CA VAL A 53 7.34 14.35 -3.03
C VAL A 53 6.73 13.19 -3.80
N VAL A 54 6.36 12.13 -3.09
CA VAL A 54 5.58 11.02 -3.63
C VAL A 54 4.24 11.03 -2.90
N PHE A 55 3.12 11.01 -3.62
CA PHE A 55 1.78 11.16 -3.02
C PHE A 55 1.59 12.46 -2.23
N GLN A 56 2.10 13.58 -2.75
CA GLN A 56 1.96 14.93 -2.17
C GLN A 56 2.69 15.16 -0.83
N VAL A 57 3.44 14.19 -0.31
CA VAL A 57 4.21 14.32 0.93
C VAL A 57 5.67 13.84 0.73
N PRO A 58 6.68 14.54 1.30
CA PRO A 58 8.07 14.08 1.23
C PRO A 58 8.28 12.71 1.90
N VAL A 59 9.03 11.83 1.24
CA VAL A 59 9.36 10.49 1.77
C VAL A 59 10.50 10.54 2.81
N HIS A 60 10.41 9.71 3.83
CA HIS A 60 11.46 9.55 4.84
C HIS A 60 12.52 8.55 4.36
N ALA A 61 13.58 9.06 3.72
CA ALA A 61 14.58 8.24 3.04
C ALA A 61 15.27 7.19 3.93
N ALA A 62 15.53 7.49 5.22
CA ALA A 62 16.16 6.52 6.12
C ALA A 62 15.24 5.30 6.37
N ALA A 63 13.94 5.51 6.56
CA ALA A 63 12.98 4.41 6.66
C ALA A 63 12.87 3.62 5.37
N VAL A 64 12.85 4.29 4.20
CA VAL A 64 12.85 3.63 2.89
C VAL A 64 14.11 2.79 2.68
N CYS A 65 15.29 3.30 3.08
CA CYS A 65 16.54 2.54 3.01
C CYS A 65 16.52 1.33 3.96
N GLY A 66 16.06 1.50 5.19
CA GLY A 66 15.96 0.41 6.17
C GLY A 66 14.90 -0.66 5.83
N ALA A 67 13.93 -0.33 4.99
CA ALA A 67 12.88 -1.25 4.55
C ALA A 67 13.04 -1.72 3.09
N ALA A 68 14.21 -1.45 2.48
CA ALA A 68 14.61 -1.79 1.12
C ALA A 68 14.09 -3.16 0.63
N GLU A 69 14.51 -4.21 1.33
CA GLU A 69 14.20 -5.61 0.98
C GLU A 69 12.69 -5.87 0.93
N TRP A 70 11.93 -5.26 1.84
CA TRP A 70 10.49 -5.43 1.94
C TRP A 70 9.74 -4.65 0.85
N ILE A 71 10.29 -3.52 0.42
CA ILE A 71 9.77 -2.77 -0.73
C ILE A 71 9.98 -3.58 -2.01
N ASP A 72 11.17 -4.13 -2.19
CA ASP A 72 11.51 -4.93 -3.38
C ASP A 72 10.67 -6.22 -3.46
N GLU A 73 10.49 -6.91 -2.34
CA GLU A 73 9.60 -8.08 -2.22
C GLU A 73 8.14 -7.72 -2.56
N LEU A 74 7.64 -6.60 -2.03
CA LEU A 74 6.29 -6.13 -2.33
C LEU A 74 6.13 -5.78 -3.81
N ILE A 75 7.12 -5.14 -4.44
CA ILE A 75 7.13 -4.85 -5.88
C ILE A 75 7.09 -6.16 -6.69
N ALA A 76 7.87 -7.17 -6.30
CA ALA A 76 7.88 -8.47 -6.95
C ALA A 76 6.51 -9.16 -6.85
N ARG A 77 5.91 -9.19 -5.65
CA ARG A 77 4.58 -9.77 -5.43
C ARG A 77 3.49 -9.06 -6.23
N LEU A 78 3.51 -7.73 -6.30
CA LEU A 78 2.56 -6.94 -7.07
C LEU A 78 2.72 -7.11 -8.58
N SER A 79 3.94 -7.32 -9.07
CA SER A 79 4.25 -7.48 -10.50
C SER A 79 4.11 -8.93 -10.99
N GLY A 80 4.12 -9.90 -10.07
CA GLY A 80 4.03 -11.33 -10.40
C GLY A 80 2.66 -11.76 -10.93
N PRO A 81 2.53 -12.98 -11.48
CA PRO A 81 1.27 -13.46 -12.06
C PRO A 81 0.21 -13.80 -11.01
N SER A 82 0.62 -14.08 -9.77
CA SER A 82 -0.26 -14.54 -8.70
C SER A 82 -1.34 -13.51 -8.34
N ALA A 83 -2.54 -13.99 -8.03
CA ALA A 83 -3.58 -13.14 -7.46
C ALA A 83 -3.13 -12.53 -6.13
N VAL A 84 -3.71 -11.38 -5.78
CA VAL A 84 -3.45 -10.66 -4.54
C VAL A 84 -4.76 -10.47 -3.78
N ALA A 85 -4.73 -10.63 -2.47
CA ALA A 85 -5.89 -10.43 -1.64
C ALA A 85 -6.24 -8.93 -1.52
N ALA A 86 -7.54 -8.64 -1.54
CA ALA A 86 -8.06 -7.28 -1.45
C ALA A 86 -7.64 -6.59 -0.14
N ARG A 87 -7.47 -7.35 0.95
CA ARG A 87 -7.04 -6.84 2.25
C ARG A 87 -5.64 -6.23 2.20
N GLY A 88 -4.67 -6.93 1.63
CA GLY A 88 -3.30 -6.42 1.45
C GLY A 88 -3.27 -5.21 0.53
N MET A 89 -4.07 -5.22 -0.55
CA MET A 89 -4.19 -4.07 -1.46
C MET A 89 -4.79 -2.85 -0.76
N ALA A 90 -5.85 -3.02 0.03
CA ALA A 90 -6.47 -1.95 0.79
C ALA A 90 -5.50 -1.38 1.85
N ARG A 91 -4.80 -2.24 2.59
CA ARG A 91 -3.80 -1.84 3.57
C ARG A 91 -2.65 -1.06 2.94
N LEU A 92 -2.15 -1.50 1.79
CA LEU A 92 -1.11 -0.76 1.06
C LEU A 92 -1.59 0.62 0.62
N ARG A 93 -2.80 0.71 0.07
CA ARG A 93 -3.39 1.98 -0.34
C ARG A 93 -3.58 2.93 0.84
N ILE A 94 -3.98 2.43 2.01
CA ILE A 94 -4.08 3.22 3.25
C ILE A 94 -2.71 3.72 3.67
N LEU A 95 -1.70 2.84 3.72
CA LEU A 95 -0.32 3.20 4.06
C LEU A 95 0.24 4.32 3.18
N LEU A 96 -0.03 4.27 1.87
CA LEU A 96 0.43 5.26 0.89
C LEU A 96 -0.42 6.55 0.85
N ALA A 97 -1.67 6.49 1.31
CA ALA A 97 -2.56 7.65 1.29
C ALA A 97 -2.54 8.47 2.59
N ASP A 98 -2.07 7.88 3.70
CA ASP A 98 -2.14 8.50 5.02
C ASP A 98 -1.25 9.74 5.16
N GLY A 99 -0.14 9.83 4.43
CA GLY A 99 0.74 11.01 4.42
C GLY A 99 1.45 11.31 5.76
N SER A 100 1.06 10.63 6.84
CA SER A 100 1.58 10.80 8.20
C SER A 100 2.25 9.54 8.73
N GLY A 101 2.01 8.41 8.09
CA GLY A 101 2.56 7.10 8.43
C GLY A 101 4.08 6.98 8.27
N PRO A 102 4.64 5.80 8.60
CA PRO A 102 6.08 5.57 8.74
C PRO A 102 6.86 5.70 7.42
N LEU A 103 6.17 5.82 6.29
CA LEU A 103 6.76 6.15 5.00
C LEU A 103 7.20 7.62 4.91
N TYR A 104 6.50 8.51 5.61
CA TYR A 104 6.65 9.96 5.48
C TYR A 104 7.33 10.60 6.69
N ARG A 105 7.09 10.06 7.90
CA ARG A 105 7.60 10.66 9.14
C ARG A 105 8.07 9.59 10.13
N PRO A 106 9.09 9.89 10.95
CA PRO A 106 9.45 9.05 12.09
C PRO A 106 8.30 9.03 13.11
N GLY A 107 8.08 7.88 13.74
CA GLY A 107 7.00 7.67 14.70
C GLY A 107 7.14 6.32 15.42
N PRO A 108 6.13 5.94 16.23
CA PRO A 108 6.20 4.71 17.04
C PRO A 108 6.16 3.41 16.21
N GLY A 109 5.75 3.49 14.94
CA GLY A 109 5.76 2.35 14.00
C GLY A 109 6.92 2.42 13.02
N THR A 110 7.37 1.26 12.52
CA THR A 110 8.40 1.16 11.48
C THR A 110 7.78 0.87 10.12
N LEU A 111 8.39 1.40 9.05
CA LEU A 111 7.97 1.09 7.69
C LEU A 111 8.10 -0.41 7.40
N THR A 112 9.13 -1.06 7.93
CA THR A 112 9.33 -2.51 7.86
C THR A 112 8.15 -3.28 8.44
N ALA A 113 7.67 -2.94 9.63
CA ALA A 113 6.52 -3.61 10.24
C ALA A 113 5.24 -3.40 9.41
N ALA A 114 5.03 -2.19 8.91
CA ALA A 114 3.89 -1.87 8.05
C ALA A 114 3.90 -2.69 6.75
N LEU A 115 5.05 -2.77 6.06
CA LEU A 115 5.19 -3.53 4.81
C LEU A 115 5.05 -5.04 5.03
N ARG A 116 5.60 -5.58 6.12
CA ARG A 116 5.37 -6.98 6.50
C ARG A 116 3.90 -7.27 6.76
N GLY A 117 3.19 -6.35 7.39
CA GLY A 117 1.74 -6.43 7.60
C GLY A 117 0.93 -6.35 6.31
N VAL A 118 1.43 -5.67 5.28
CA VAL A 118 0.86 -5.69 3.92
C VAL A 118 1.11 -7.04 3.27
N LEU A 119 2.35 -7.51 3.24
CA LEU A 119 2.73 -8.80 2.63
C LEU A 119 1.99 -9.98 3.23
N ALA A 120 1.83 -10.02 4.56
CA ALA A 120 1.06 -11.07 5.23
C ALA A 120 -0.43 -11.08 4.87
N ALA A 121 -0.93 -9.99 4.28
CA ALA A 121 -2.33 -9.83 3.88
C ALA A 121 -2.55 -9.89 2.36
N LEU A 122 -1.51 -10.19 1.54
CA LEU A 122 -1.55 -10.30 0.08
C LEU A 122 -1.67 -11.73 -0.45
#